data_AF-A0A176S7F7-F1
#
_entry.id   AF-A0A176S7F7-F1
#
_cell.length_a   1.000
_cell.length_b   1.000
_cell.length_c   1.000
_cell.angle_alpha   90.00
_cell.angle_beta   90.00
_cell.angle_gamma   90.00
#
_symmetry.space_group_name_H-M   'P 1'
#
loop_
_entity.id
_entity.type
_entity.pdbx_description
1 polymer ?
#
loop_
_entity_poly.entity_id
_entity_poly.type
_entity_poly.pdbx_seq_one_letter_code
_entity_poly.pdbx_strand_id
1 'polypeptide(L)' 'MVSEQEVFCEAMEILLKHLSPSKMARLLATWQKGDTDYLTIRDRLFEGETVETLYNQIKEFESRR' A
#
# COMPACT_ATOMS: atom_id res chain seq x y z
N MET A 1 12.39 -18.38 -17.52
CA MET A 1 11.94 -18.59 -16.13
C MET A 1 10.98 -17.46 -15.80
N VAL A 2 9.81 -17.76 -15.25
CA VAL A 2 8.86 -16.72 -14.82
C VAL A 2 9.45 -16.06 -13.58
N SER A 3 9.44 -14.73 -13.53
CA SER A 3 9.94 -13.97 -12.39
C SER A 3 8.97 -14.02 -11.21
N GLU A 4 9.48 -13.88 -9.98
CA GLU A 4 8.63 -13.81 -8.78
C GLU A 4 7.61 -12.66 -8.87
N GLN A 5 7.98 -11.57 -9.54
CA GLN A 5 7.10 -10.43 -9.76
C GLN A 5 5.98 -10.73 -10.75
N GLU A 6 6.23 -11.51 -11.81
CA GLU A 6 5.18 -12.00 -12.71
C GLU A 6 4.22 -12.94 -11.99
N VAL A 7 4.74 -13.87 -11.15
CA VAL A 7 3.90 -14.77 -10.33
C VAL A 7 3.04 -13.98 -9.34
N PHE A 8 3.58 -12.92 -8.74
CA PHE A 8 2.85 -12.05 -7.83
C PHE A 8 1.72 -11.29 -8.56
N CYS A 9 2.02 -10.70 -9.72
CA CYS A 9 1.02 -9.99 -10.53
C CYS A 9 -0.11 -10.93 -10.98
N GLU A 10 0.22 -12.13 -11.46
CA GLU A 10 -0.75 -13.13 -11.88
C GLU A 10 -1.67 -13.56 -10.72
N ALA A 11 -1.10 -13.81 -9.54
CA ALA A 11 -1.87 -14.13 -8.34
C ALA A 11 -2.83 -12.99 -7.94
N MET A 12 -2.36 -11.74 -8.02
CA MET A 12 -3.18 -10.56 -7.71
C MET A 12 -4.35 -10.40 -8.67
N GLU A 13 -4.14 -10.63 -9.97
CA GLU A 13 -5.20 -10.58 -10.97
C GLU A 13 -6.27 -11.65 -10.76
N ILE A 14 -5.87 -12.88 -10.45
CA ILE A 14 -6.79 -13.98 -10.13
C ILE A 14 -7.61 -13.63 -8.89
N LEU A 15 -6.97 -13.13 -7.84
CA LEU A 15 -7.64 -12.76 -6.60
C LEU A 15 -8.62 -11.59 -6.82
N LEU A 16 -8.29 -10.59 -7.64
CA LEU A 16 -9.20 -9.49 -8.00
C LEU A 16 -10.45 -9.98 -8.75
N LYS A 17 -10.34 -11.04 -9.55
CA LYS A 17 -11.50 -11.62 -10.27
C LYS A 17 -12.48 -12.33 -9.35
N HIS A 18 -12.03 -12.82 -8.20
CA HIS A 18 -12.83 -13.70 -7.32
C HIS A 18 -13.16 -13.08 -5.95
N LEU A 19 -12.41 -12.07 -5.52
CA LEU A 19 -12.65 -11.40 -4.24
C LEU A 19 -13.39 -10.08 -4.44
N SER A 20 -14.31 -9.80 -3.53
CA SER A 20 -14.83 -8.45 -3.40
C SER A 20 -13.69 -7.49 -3.01
N PRO A 21 -13.75 -6.21 -3.41
CA PRO A 21 -12.74 -5.21 -3.05
C PRO A 21 -12.43 -5.18 -1.54
N SER A 22 -13.45 -5.36 -0.70
CA SER A 22 -13.32 -5.43 0.77
C SER A 22 -12.50 -6.62 1.28
N LYS A 23 -12.61 -7.79 0.62
CA LYS A 23 -11.83 -8.99 0.99
C LYS A 23 -10.39 -8.89 0.49
N MET A 24 -10.20 -8.30 -0.70
CA MET A 24 -8.87 -8.04 -1.25
C MET A 24 -8.08 -7.06 -0.36
N ALA A 25 -8.70 -5.96 0.06
CA ALA A 25 -8.08 -4.99 0.97
C ALA A 25 -7.65 -5.63 2.31
N ARG A 26 -8.50 -6.50 2.88
CA ARG A 26 -8.16 -7.24 4.11
C ARG A 26 -7.01 -8.22 3.90
N LEU A 27 -7.00 -8.94 2.78
CA LEU A 27 -5.94 -9.88 2.43
C LEU A 27 -4.59 -9.17 2.31
N LEU A 28 -4.53 -8.05 1.58
CA LEU A 28 -3.31 -7.25 1.42
C LEU A 28 -2.81 -6.70 2.75
N ALA A 29 -3.69 -6.19 3.61
CA ALA A 29 -3.33 -5.71 4.95
C ALA A 29 -2.77 -6.83 5.85
N THR A 30 -3.28 -8.06 5.71
CA THR A 30 -2.73 -9.22 6.44
C THR A 30 -1.45 -9.77 5.82
N TRP A 31 -1.29 -9.67 4.50
CA TRP A 31 -0.11 -10.17 3.78
C TRP A 31 1.10 -9.25 3.98
N GLN A 32 0.89 -7.93 3.98
CA GLN A 32 1.92 -6.94 4.34
C GLN A 32 2.42 -7.08 5.78
N LYS A 33 1.68 -7.79 6.64
CA LYS A 33 2.07 -8.09 8.02
C LYS A 33 3.18 -9.13 8.14
N GLY A 34 3.63 -9.73 7.02
CA GLY A 34 4.57 -10.84 6.99
C GLY A 34 6.05 -10.50 6.82
N ASP A 35 6.45 -9.35 6.25
CA ASP A 35 7.88 -9.12 5.94
C ASP A 35 8.31 -7.64 5.82
N THR A 36 7.47 -6.72 6.26
CA THR A 36 7.84 -5.30 6.30
C THR A 36 7.43 -4.78 7.65
N ASP A 37 8.42 -4.38 8.45
CA ASP A 37 8.17 -3.60 9.65
C ASP A 37 7.62 -2.24 9.23
N TYR A 38 6.31 -2.24 8.96
CA TYR A 38 5.53 -1.09 8.52
C TYR A 38 5.74 0.10 9.44
N LEU A 39 5.95 -0.16 10.75
CA LEU A 39 6.26 0.88 11.72
C LEU A 39 7.61 1.51 11.41
N THR A 40 8.65 0.72 11.17
CA THR A 40 9.97 1.21 10.76
C THR A 40 9.93 1.99 9.43
N ILE A 41 9.18 1.51 8.44
CA ILE A 41 9.06 2.23 7.14
C ILE A 41 8.26 3.53 7.30
N ARG A 42 7.14 3.49 8.03
CA ARG A 42 6.34 4.67 8.35
C ARG A 42 7.20 5.72 9.06
N ASP A 43 7.96 5.30 10.07
CA ASP A 43 8.75 6.22 10.88
C ASP A 43 9.87 6.88 10.05
N ARG A 44 10.43 6.19 9.05
CA ARG A 44 11.38 6.79 8.09
C ARG A 44 10.70 7.70 7.06
N LEU A 45 9.55 7.30 6.52
CA LEU A 45 8.85 8.06 5.47
C LEU A 45 8.27 9.38 5.98
N PHE A 46 7.92 9.44 7.27
CA PHE A 46 7.33 10.62 7.90
C PHE A 46 8.27 11.26 8.93
N GLU A 47 9.57 10.99 8.84
CA GLU A 47 10.56 11.61 9.71
C GLU A 47 10.56 13.13 9.51
N GLY A 48 10.34 13.87 10.60
CA GLY A 48 10.24 15.34 10.57
C GLY A 48 8.90 15.88 10.04
N GLU A 49 7.99 15.01 9.60
CA GLU A 49 6.64 15.39 9.20
C GLU A 49 5.70 15.40 10.40
N THR A 50 4.77 16.35 10.40
CA THR A 50 3.69 16.46 11.38
C THR A 50 2.35 16.19 10.68
N VAL A 51 1.31 15.96 11.47
CA VAL A 51 -0.06 15.83 10.94
C VAL A 51 -0.45 17.06 10.12
N GLU A 52 -0.01 18.25 10.54
CA GLU A 52 -0.30 19.52 9.86
C GLU A 52 0.42 19.63 8.50
N THR A 53 1.69 19.24 8.42
CA THR A 53 2.45 19.30 7.17
C THR A 53 1.92 18.30 6.15
N LEU A 54 1.59 17.07 6.58
CA LEU A 54 0.97 16.05 5.74
C LEU A 54 -0.41 16.51 5.22
N TYR A 55 -1.22 17.14 6.07
CA TYR A 55 -2.51 17.69 5.68
C TYR A 55 -2.36 18.75 4.58
N ASN A 56 -1.41 19.66 4.73
CA ASN A 56 -1.15 20.72 3.75
C ASN A 56 -0.65 20.15 2.42
N GLN A 57 0.25 19.16 2.45
CA GLN A 57 0.73 18.46 1.24
C GLN A 57 -0.41 17.78 0.48
N ILE A 58 -1.33 17.13 1.19
CA ILE A 58 -2.52 16.50 0.59
C ILE A 58 -3.42 17.57 -0.04
N LYS A 59 -3.67 18.69 0.65
CA LYS A 59 -4.46 19.80 0.10
C LYS A 59 -3.87 20.39 -1.16
N GLU A 60 -2.55 20.55 -1.21
CA GLU A 60 -1.87 21.02 -2.41
C GLU A 60 -2.00 20.02 -3.56
N PHE A 61 -1.82 18.73 -3.31
CA PHE A 61 -1.98 17.70 -4.33
C PHE A 61 -3.42 17.66 -4.89
N GLU A 62 -4.43 17.73 -4.03
CA GLU A 62 -5.84 17.77 -4.44
C GLU A 62 -6.19 19.00 -5.27
N SER A 63 -5.56 20.15 -4.99
CA SER A 63 -5.80 21.39 -5.74
C SER A 63 -5.18 21.41 -7.15
N ARG A 64 -4.18 20.55 -7.39
CA ARG A 64 -3.47 20.43 -8.68
C ARG A 64 -4.08 19.36 -9.59
N ARG A 65 -5.14 18.69 -9.13
CA ARG A 65 -5.81 17.57 -9.80
C ARG A 65 -7.18 18.00 -10.30
#